data_AF-F7S6Z3-F1
#
_entry.id   AF-F7S6Z3-F1
#
_cell.length_a   1.000
_cell.length_b   1.000
_cell.length_c   1.000
_cell.angle_alpha   90.00
_cell.angle_beta   90.00
_cell.angle_gamma   90.00
#
_symmetry.space_group_name_H-M   'P 1'
#
loop_
_entity.id
_entity.type
_entity.pdbx_description
1 polymer ?
#
loop_
_entity_poly.entity_id
_entity_poly.type
_entity_poly.pdbx_seq_one_letter_code
_entity_poly.pdbx_strand_id
1 'polypeptide(L)'
;MDAGLNGAAPAFGVERSLTGRRWLWRPAADRTAQAIAQRCGVPDVIGRLLAGRGVMPDHAADFLEPTLRAYLPDPSALTDMDAAAARIADSVQRGATIAIFGDYDVDGACSGALMALGLGELGATTINYVPDRLREGYGPNAPALRALAGQGAELVVCVDCGTAAHEALAALDGRADAIVLDHHKSEGAPPAIVATVNPNRADDASGLGNVCAATISFLTLVAVQRELRRRGFFATRREIDLLSMLDLVALATVCDVMPLTGLNRALVTQGLKVMARRERPGIAALLDVAQVREAPGTMTCGFAIGPRINAAGRIAEADLGLRTLLAAEPATAMVLARRLDEINRERQ
;
A
#
# COMPACT_ATOMS: atom_id res chain seq x y z
N MET A 1 -1.93 12.74 -23.38
CA MET A 1 -0.61 13.43 -23.40
C MET A 1 0.11 13.33 -24.76
N ASP A 2 -0.52 12.88 -25.85
CA ASP A 2 0.16 12.66 -27.14
C ASP A 2 0.10 13.81 -28.17
N ALA A 3 -0.73 14.83 -27.94
CA ALA A 3 -0.97 15.87 -28.96
C ALA A 3 0.21 16.83 -29.21
N GLY A 4 1.26 16.82 -28.36
CA GLY A 4 2.36 17.79 -28.42
C GLY A 4 3.66 17.33 -29.09
N LEU A 5 3.80 16.05 -29.45
CA LEU A 5 5.08 15.47 -29.89
C LEU A 5 5.22 15.29 -31.40
N ASN A 6 4.12 15.40 -32.16
CA ASN A 6 4.10 15.15 -33.61
C ASN A 6 4.86 16.21 -34.45
N GLY A 7 5.32 17.31 -33.85
CA GLY A 7 6.09 18.37 -34.52
C GLY A 7 7.51 18.58 -33.97
N ALA A 8 7.94 17.82 -32.96
CA ALA A 8 9.26 17.99 -32.37
C ALA A 8 10.35 17.40 -33.28
N ALA A 9 11.50 18.09 -33.39
CA ALA A 9 12.66 17.57 -34.09
C ALA A 9 13.21 16.31 -33.38
N PRO A 10 13.65 15.29 -34.13
CA PRO A 10 14.17 14.06 -33.53
C PRO A 10 15.46 14.35 -32.76
N ALA A 11 15.59 13.82 -31.56
CA ALA A 11 16.82 13.91 -30.80
C ALA A 11 17.94 13.19 -31.56
N PHE A 12 19.07 13.87 -31.74
CA PHE A 12 20.24 13.40 -32.49
C PHE A 12 19.95 12.97 -33.94
N GLY A 13 18.84 13.44 -34.55
CA GLY A 13 18.46 13.04 -35.91
C GLY A 13 17.85 11.64 -36.03
N VAL A 14 17.60 10.95 -34.91
CA VAL A 14 17.09 9.57 -34.90
C VAL A 14 15.57 9.54 -35.11
N GLU A 15 15.15 9.61 -36.37
CA GLU A 15 13.74 9.44 -36.78
C GLU A 15 13.26 7.99 -36.56
N ARG A 16 14.13 7.00 -36.72
CA ARG A 16 13.82 5.58 -36.54
C ARG A 16 15.01 4.80 -35.98
N SER A 17 14.89 4.31 -34.75
CA SER A 17 15.87 3.42 -34.12
C SER A 17 15.83 2.01 -34.72
N LEU A 18 16.75 1.14 -34.29
CA LEU A 18 16.76 -0.29 -34.64
C LEU A 18 15.41 -0.99 -34.34
N THR A 19 14.71 -0.58 -33.28
CA THR A 19 13.39 -1.12 -32.90
C THR A 19 12.22 -0.29 -33.45
N GLY A 20 12.47 0.61 -34.41
CA GLY A 20 11.44 1.41 -35.05
C GLY A 20 10.94 2.60 -34.22
N ARG A 21 11.65 3.01 -33.15
CA ARG A 21 11.22 4.10 -32.25
C ARG A 21 11.90 5.41 -32.61
N ARG A 22 11.16 6.51 -32.58
CA ARG A 22 11.66 7.88 -32.73
C ARG A 22 12.26 8.38 -31.41
N TRP A 23 13.40 9.06 -31.46
CA TRP A 23 13.97 9.68 -30.25
C TRP A 23 13.52 11.12 -30.15
N LEU A 24 13.07 11.54 -28.97
CA LEU A 24 12.56 12.89 -28.72
C LEU A 24 13.20 13.45 -27.46
N TRP A 25 13.56 14.74 -27.50
CA TRP A 25 13.87 15.47 -26.29
C TRP A 25 12.59 15.66 -25.49
N ARG A 26 12.64 15.33 -24.20
CA ARG A 26 11.57 15.66 -23.27
C ARG A 26 11.56 17.18 -23.09
N PRO A 27 10.49 17.88 -23.47
CA PRO A 27 10.45 19.34 -23.36
C PRO A 27 10.49 19.75 -21.88
N ALA A 28 11.25 20.80 -21.58
CA ALA A 28 11.27 21.45 -20.28
C ALA A 28 11.20 22.96 -20.53
N ALA A 29 10.27 23.66 -19.86
CA ALA A 29 10.22 25.11 -19.96
C ALA A 29 11.48 25.70 -19.31
N ASP A 30 12.31 26.39 -20.10
CA ASP A 30 13.61 26.93 -19.65
C ASP A 30 13.48 27.80 -18.38
N ARG A 31 12.43 28.62 -18.31
CA ARG A 31 12.13 29.45 -17.13
C ARG A 31 11.87 28.61 -15.88
N THR A 32 11.08 27.54 -16.01
CA THR A 32 10.78 26.63 -14.90
C THR A 32 12.04 25.90 -14.44
N ALA A 33 12.85 25.42 -15.39
CA ALA A 33 14.11 24.73 -15.10
C ALA A 33 15.11 25.62 -14.34
N GLN A 34 15.29 26.86 -14.81
CA GLN A 34 16.17 27.84 -14.16
C GLN A 34 15.66 28.23 -12.77
N ALA A 35 14.35 28.43 -12.61
CA ALA A 35 13.75 28.73 -11.30
C ALA A 35 14.00 27.59 -10.29
N ILE A 36 13.86 26.33 -10.71
CA ILE A 36 14.17 25.16 -9.86
C ILE A 36 15.65 25.15 -9.48
N ALA A 37 16.55 25.29 -10.48
CA ALA A 37 17.99 25.25 -10.25
C ALA A 37 18.44 26.31 -9.23
N GLN A 38 17.96 27.55 -9.40
CA GLN A 38 18.28 28.65 -8.50
C GLN A 38 17.70 28.47 -7.10
N ARG A 39 16.42 28.12 -6.98
CA ARG A 39 15.74 28.00 -5.68
C ARG A 39 16.24 26.84 -4.84
N CYS A 40 16.51 25.70 -5.47
CA CYS A 40 16.96 24.49 -4.78
C CYS A 40 18.50 24.40 -4.69
N GLY A 41 19.24 25.33 -5.28
CA GLY A 41 20.71 25.29 -5.30
C GLY A 41 21.27 24.07 -6.03
N VAL A 42 20.57 23.59 -7.06
CA VAL A 42 20.97 22.40 -7.84
C VAL A 42 21.52 22.78 -9.22
N PRO A 43 22.37 21.95 -9.84
CA PRO A 43 22.85 22.20 -11.20
C PRO A 43 21.69 22.38 -12.22
N ASP A 44 21.90 23.22 -13.24
CA ASP A 44 20.90 23.52 -14.29
C ASP A 44 20.31 22.26 -14.93
N VAL A 45 21.15 21.24 -15.17
CA VAL A 45 20.71 19.94 -15.69
C VAL A 45 19.67 19.26 -14.78
N ILE A 46 19.80 19.36 -13.46
CA ILE A 46 18.81 18.82 -12.51
C ILE A 46 17.51 19.62 -12.59
N GLY A 47 17.60 20.95 -12.66
CA GLY A 47 16.44 21.83 -12.87
C GLY A 47 15.66 21.47 -14.14
N ARG A 48 16.36 21.23 -15.26
CA ARG A 48 15.76 20.78 -16.52
C ARG A 48 15.12 19.41 -16.42
N LEU A 49 15.77 18.45 -15.75
CA LEU A 49 15.24 17.11 -15.54
C LEU A 49 13.98 17.10 -14.68
N LEU A 50 13.90 17.97 -13.67
CA LEU A 50 12.71 18.13 -12.82
C LEU A 50 11.57 18.83 -13.57
N ALA A 51 11.86 19.93 -14.27
CA ALA A 51 10.87 20.62 -15.10
C ALA A 51 10.30 19.72 -16.20
N GLY A 52 11.14 18.89 -16.86
CA GLY A 52 10.67 17.92 -17.85
C GLY A 52 9.84 16.76 -17.27
N ARG A 53 9.88 16.56 -15.95
CA ARG A 53 8.99 15.64 -15.22
C ARG A 53 7.71 16.33 -14.72
N GLY A 54 7.51 17.61 -15.04
CA GLY A 54 6.35 18.39 -14.60
C GLY A 54 6.45 18.91 -13.16
N VAL A 55 7.63 18.82 -12.53
CA VAL A 55 7.84 19.35 -11.17
C VAL A 55 7.89 20.87 -11.25
N MET A 56 7.08 21.53 -10.42
CA MET A 56 7.04 23.00 -10.35
C MET A 56 8.07 23.53 -9.34
N PRO A 57 8.55 24.78 -9.49
CA PRO A 57 9.58 25.35 -8.63
C PRO A 57 9.20 25.36 -7.14
N ASP A 58 7.92 25.53 -6.83
CA ASP A 58 7.41 25.52 -5.44
C ASP A 58 7.39 24.12 -4.81
N HIS A 59 7.41 23.06 -5.63
CA HIS A 59 7.39 21.66 -5.15
C HIS A 59 8.75 20.96 -5.30
N ALA A 60 9.74 21.61 -5.90
CA ALA A 60 11.00 20.97 -6.26
C ALA A 60 11.84 20.57 -5.04
N ALA A 61 11.82 21.37 -3.97
CA ALA A 61 12.54 21.03 -2.73
C ALA A 61 11.97 19.75 -2.10
N ASP A 62 10.65 19.66 -1.95
CA ASP A 62 9.99 18.47 -1.40
C ASP A 62 10.12 17.25 -2.33
N PHE A 63 10.18 17.46 -3.64
CA PHE A 63 10.44 16.37 -4.58
C PHE A 63 11.84 15.76 -4.39
N LEU A 64 12.85 16.61 -4.14
CA LEU A 64 14.24 16.21 -3.93
C LEU A 64 14.43 15.54 -2.56
N GLU A 65 13.86 16.13 -1.50
CA GLU A 65 13.89 15.59 -0.14
C GLU A 65 12.45 15.32 0.36
N PRO A 66 11.85 14.18 -0.03
CA PRO A 66 10.46 13.90 0.28
C PRO A 66 10.29 13.49 1.74
N THR A 67 9.59 14.34 2.50
CA THR A 67 9.29 14.11 3.91
C THR A 67 7.81 13.79 4.11
N LEU A 68 7.49 13.01 5.15
CA LEU A 68 6.09 12.76 5.53
C LEU A 68 5.40 14.06 5.92
N ARG A 69 6.10 15.00 6.56
CA ARG A 69 5.53 16.30 6.94
C ARG A 69 5.02 17.10 5.73
N ALA A 70 5.70 16.99 4.59
CA ALA A 70 5.32 17.71 3.38
C ALA A 70 4.14 17.06 2.65
N TYR A 71 4.00 15.73 2.73
CA TYR A 71 3.11 14.98 1.84
C TYR A 71 2.00 14.18 2.53
N LEU A 72 2.08 13.91 3.82
CA LEU A 72 1.08 13.14 4.53
C LEU A 72 -0.21 13.96 4.63
N PRO A 73 -1.32 13.52 4.01
CA PRO A 73 -2.57 14.26 4.03
C PRO A 73 -3.28 14.08 5.36
N ASP A 74 -4.30 14.91 5.60
CA ASP A 74 -5.33 14.57 6.57
C ASP A 74 -6.11 13.34 6.03
N PRO A 75 -6.16 12.20 6.76
CA PRO A 75 -6.92 11.04 6.31
C PRO A 75 -8.40 11.33 6.05
N SER A 76 -9.00 12.32 6.73
CA SER A 76 -10.40 12.74 6.51
C SER A 76 -10.67 13.24 5.09
N ALA A 77 -9.63 13.51 4.29
CA ALA A 77 -9.77 13.86 2.89
C ALA A 77 -10.30 12.69 2.03
N LEU A 78 -10.11 11.43 2.48
CA LEU A 78 -10.66 10.24 1.85
C LEU A 78 -12.12 10.04 2.28
N THR A 79 -13.00 9.84 1.31
CA THR A 79 -14.42 9.57 1.56
C THR A 79 -14.57 8.30 2.42
N ASP A 80 -15.50 8.35 3.38
CA ASP A 80 -15.75 7.34 4.43
C ASP A 80 -14.62 7.05 5.43
N MET A 81 -13.46 7.72 5.35
CA MET A 81 -12.34 7.44 6.26
C MET A 81 -12.72 7.63 7.74
N ASP A 82 -13.43 8.72 8.07
CA ASP A 82 -13.82 8.98 9.46
C ASP A 82 -14.87 7.98 9.96
N ALA A 83 -15.76 7.51 9.09
CA ALA A 83 -16.73 6.46 9.42
C ALA A 83 -16.03 5.12 9.68
N ALA A 84 -15.08 4.74 8.82
CA ALA A 84 -14.25 3.56 8.99
C ALA A 84 -13.45 3.62 10.30
N ALA A 85 -12.75 4.74 10.54
CA ALA A 85 -11.94 4.94 11.73
C ALA A 85 -12.75 4.90 13.02
N ALA A 86 -13.92 5.56 13.04
CA ALA A 86 -14.83 5.54 14.17
C ALA A 86 -15.31 4.11 14.49
N ARG A 87 -15.70 3.35 13.46
CA ARG A 87 -16.19 1.98 13.65
C ARG A 87 -15.10 1.01 14.11
N ILE A 88 -13.88 1.14 13.58
CA ILE A 88 -12.73 0.34 14.02
C ILE A 88 -12.38 0.70 15.48
N ALA A 89 -12.36 1.99 15.82
CA ALA A 89 -12.13 2.44 17.19
C ALA A 89 -13.16 1.89 18.18
N ASP A 90 -14.44 1.79 17.78
CA ASP A 90 -15.47 1.13 18.59
C ASP A 90 -15.13 -0.34 18.87
N SER A 91 -14.73 -1.10 17.85
CA SER A 91 -14.31 -2.51 18.04
C SER A 91 -13.11 -2.62 18.98
N VAL A 92 -12.10 -1.76 18.80
CA VAL A 92 -10.91 -1.74 19.65
C VAL A 92 -11.27 -1.47 21.11
N GLN A 93 -12.11 -0.48 21.39
CA GLN A 93 -12.50 -0.14 22.76
C GLN A 93 -13.35 -1.23 23.43
N ARG A 94 -14.17 -1.94 22.66
CA ARG A 94 -14.98 -3.07 23.15
C ARG A 94 -14.18 -4.37 23.29
N GLY A 95 -12.96 -4.43 22.76
CA GLY A 95 -12.19 -5.69 22.68
C GLY A 95 -12.83 -6.71 21.74
N ALA A 96 -13.56 -6.23 20.73
CA ALA A 96 -14.24 -7.09 19.75
C ALA A 96 -13.24 -7.78 18.82
N THR A 97 -13.61 -8.95 18.31
CA THR A 97 -12.84 -9.64 17.28
C THR A 97 -13.05 -8.97 15.92
N ILE A 98 -11.94 -8.65 15.25
CA ILE A 98 -11.92 -8.04 13.91
C ILE A 98 -11.33 -9.06 12.93
N ALA A 99 -12.09 -9.43 11.91
CA ALA A 99 -11.55 -10.21 10.80
C ALA A 99 -10.91 -9.27 9.76
N ILE A 100 -9.73 -9.62 9.28
CA ILE A 100 -9.02 -8.94 8.20
C ILE A 100 -9.05 -9.87 7.00
N PHE A 101 -9.78 -9.48 5.97
CA PHE A 101 -9.91 -10.21 4.72
C PHE A 101 -9.01 -9.53 3.68
N GLY A 102 -7.89 -10.15 3.32
CA GLY A 102 -6.92 -9.59 2.38
C GLY A 102 -6.87 -10.32 1.04
N ASP A 103 -6.15 -9.72 0.09
CA ASP A 103 -5.72 -10.39 -1.13
C ASP A 103 -4.36 -11.09 -0.95
N TYR A 104 -4.02 -12.01 -1.86
CA TYR A 104 -2.82 -12.86 -1.77
C TYR A 104 -1.54 -12.20 -2.30
N ASP A 105 -1.66 -11.08 -3.01
CA ASP A 105 -0.50 -10.41 -3.59
C ASP A 105 0.24 -9.56 -2.55
N VAL A 106 1.28 -8.84 -2.98
CA VAL A 106 2.09 -8.05 -2.05
C VAL A 106 1.31 -6.92 -1.40
N ASP A 107 0.41 -6.24 -2.12
CA ASP A 107 -0.34 -5.11 -1.57
C ASP A 107 -1.38 -5.63 -0.57
N GLY A 108 -2.12 -6.68 -0.92
CA GLY A 108 -3.03 -7.38 -0.02
C GLY A 108 -2.34 -7.92 1.24
N ALA A 109 -1.20 -8.60 1.09
CA ALA A 109 -0.45 -9.13 2.23
C ALA A 109 0.13 -8.03 3.13
N CYS A 110 0.63 -6.94 2.56
CA CYS A 110 1.13 -5.80 3.35
C CYS A 110 -0.01 -5.05 4.04
N SER A 111 -1.14 -4.83 3.35
CA SER A 111 -2.34 -4.21 3.92
C SER A 111 -2.90 -5.03 5.08
N GLY A 112 -2.99 -6.35 4.90
CA GLY A 112 -3.40 -7.27 5.96
C GLY A 112 -2.43 -7.24 7.14
N ALA A 113 -1.13 -7.24 6.88
CA ALA A 113 -0.12 -7.16 7.93
C ALA A 113 -0.18 -5.84 8.70
N LEU A 114 -0.36 -4.70 8.00
CA LEU A 114 -0.54 -3.39 8.61
C LEU A 114 -1.72 -3.39 9.58
N MET A 115 -2.90 -3.81 9.12
CA MET A 115 -4.10 -3.83 9.95
C MET A 115 -3.95 -4.80 11.13
N ALA A 116 -3.40 -6.00 10.91
CA ALA A 116 -3.25 -7.00 11.97
C ALA A 116 -2.27 -6.54 13.05
N LEU A 117 -1.11 -6.00 12.67
CA LEU A 117 -0.12 -5.49 13.62
C LEU A 117 -0.63 -4.25 14.36
N GLY A 118 -1.20 -3.28 13.65
CA GLY A 118 -1.72 -2.05 14.24
C GLY A 118 -2.88 -2.30 15.20
N LEU A 119 -3.86 -3.12 14.81
CA LEU A 119 -4.98 -3.47 15.66
C LEU A 119 -4.55 -4.35 16.85
N GLY A 120 -3.57 -5.24 16.65
CA GLY A 120 -2.97 -6.03 17.71
C GLY A 120 -2.26 -5.16 18.77
N GLU A 121 -1.50 -4.15 18.37
CA GLU A 121 -0.89 -3.18 19.29
C GLU A 121 -1.91 -2.37 20.09
N LEU A 122 -3.11 -2.15 19.53
CA LEU A 122 -4.24 -1.52 20.23
C LEU A 122 -4.98 -2.50 21.17
N GLY A 123 -4.63 -3.79 21.14
CA GLY A 123 -5.21 -4.84 21.96
C GLY A 123 -6.46 -5.49 21.39
N ALA A 124 -6.73 -5.33 20.09
CA ALA A 124 -7.83 -6.04 19.42
C ALA A 124 -7.41 -7.47 19.05
N THR A 125 -8.37 -8.39 19.08
CA THR A 125 -8.19 -9.75 18.57
C THR A 125 -8.45 -9.76 17.07
N THR A 126 -7.49 -10.25 16.27
CA THR A 126 -7.62 -10.28 14.81
C THR A 126 -7.68 -11.71 14.26
N ILE A 127 -8.59 -11.95 13.31
CA ILE A 127 -8.61 -13.17 12.49
C ILE A 127 -8.17 -12.77 11.08
N ASN A 128 -7.10 -13.37 10.57
CA ASN A 128 -6.62 -13.06 9.22
C ASN A 128 -7.11 -14.10 8.22
N TYR A 129 -7.60 -13.66 7.06
CA TYR A 129 -8.07 -14.52 6.00
C TYR A 129 -7.57 -14.03 4.64
N VAL A 130 -7.04 -14.94 3.84
CA VAL A 130 -6.66 -14.72 2.44
C VAL A 130 -7.30 -15.85 1.63
N PRO A 131 -8.16 -15.55 0.64
CA PRO A 131 -8.86 -16.58 -0.12
C PRO A 131 -7.88 -17.38 -0.99
N ASP A 132 -8.11 -18.68 -1.13
CA ASP A 132 -7.41 -19.50 -2.12
C ASP A 132 -7.94 -19.16 -3.51
N ARG A 133 -7.15 -18.44 -4.31
CA ARG A 133 -7.56 -17.98 -5.64
C ARG A 133 -8.03 -19.11 -6.56
N LEU A 134 -7.46 -20.31 -6.45
CA LEU A 134 -7.78 -21.44 -7.33
C LEU A 134 -9.09 -22.11 -6.93
N ARG A 135 -9.40 -22.14 -5.62
CA ARG A 135 -10.59 -22.81 -5.09
C ARG A 135 -11.79 -21.89 -4.90
N GLU A 136 -11.53 -20.67 -4.45
CA GLU A 136 -12.54 -19.71 -4.01
C GLU A 136 -12.73 -18.55 -4.99
N GLY A 137 -11.77 -18.32 -5.89
CA GLY A 137 -11.76 -17.18 -6.79
C GLY A 137 -11.15 -15.93 -6.15
N TYR A 138 -11.45 -14.77 -6.73
CA TYR A 138 -10.86 -13.49 -6.34
C TYR A 138 -11.75 -12.72 -5.35
N GLY A 139 -11.14 -12.14 -4.32
CA GLY A 139 -11.78 -11.21 -3.39
C GLY A 139 -12.78 -11.85 -2.40
N PRO A 140 -13.58 -11.02 -1.71
CA PRO A 140 -14.52 -11.47 -0.71
C PRO A 140 -15.56 -12.42 -1.28
N ASN A 141 -15.81 -13.53 -0.57
CA ASN A 141 -16.83 -14.51 -0.93
C ASN A 141 -17.77 -14.80 0.25
N ALA A 142 -19.03 -15.07 -0.07
CA ALA A 142 -20.08 -15.24 0.93
C ALA A 142 -19.82 -16.41 1.91
N PRO A 143 -19.31 -17.60 1.50
CA PRO A 143 -18.93 -18.66 2.43
C PRO A 143 -17.89 -18.22 3.47
N ALA A 144 -16.79 -17.62 3.02
CA ALA A 144 -15.71 -17.17 3.90
C ALA A 144 -16.18 -16.08 4.87
N LEU A 145 -16.93 -15.09 4.38
CA LEU A 145 -17.49 -14.01 5.21
C LEU A 145 -18.43 -14.53 6.31
N ARG A 146 -19.32 -15.48 5.97
CA ARG A 146 -20.17 -16.14 6.98
C ARG A 146 -19.36 -16.96 7.98
N ALA A 147 -18.30 -17.63 7.53
CA ALA A 147 -17.42 -18.39 8.42
C ALA A 147 -16.68 -17.48 9.41
N LEU A 148 -16.18 -16.33 8.97
CA LEU A 148 -15.53 -15.33 9.82
C LEU A 148 -16.49 -14.76 10.87
N ALA A 149 -17.71 -14.39 10.47
CA ALA A 149 -18.75 -13.98 11.41
C ALA A 149 -19.08 -15.12 12.41
N GLY A 150 -19.15 -16.38 11.94
CA GLY A 150 -19.35 -17.56 12.79
C GLY A 150 -18.21 -17.84 13.76
N GLN A 151 -16.99 -17.37 13.49
CA GLN A 151 -15.84 -17.39 14.40
C GLN A 151 -15.86 -16.24 15.42
N GLY A 152 -16.92 -15.42 15.42
CA GLY A 152 -17.12 -14.33 16.37
C GLY A 152 -16.57 -12.98 15.93
N ALA A 153 -16.18 -12.81 14.66
CA ALA A 153 -15.84 -11.50 14.13
C ALA A 153 -17.09 -10.58 14.14
N GLU A 154 -17.01 -9.44 14.83
CA GLU A 154 -18.07 -8.41 14.82
C GLU A 154 -17.86 -7.38 13.70
N LEU A 155 -16.64 -7.34 13.15
CA LEU A 155 -16.24 -6.45 12.08
C LEU A 155 -15.33 -7.21 11.11
N VAL A 156 -15.63 -7.13 9.83
CA VAL A 156 -14.74 -7.58 8.75
C VAL A 156 -14.15 -6.33 8.07
N VAL A 157 -12.83 -6.25 8.02
CA VAL A 157 -12.10 -5.24 7.25
C VAL A 157 -11.51 -5.93 6.03
N CYS A 158 -12.10 -5.68 4.87
CA CYS A 158 -11.56 -6.08 3.58
C CYS A 158 -10.44 -5.11 3.19
N VAL A 159 -9.27 -5.64 2.87
CA VAL A 159 -8.10 -4.87 2.45
C VAL A 159 -7.65 -5.31 1.07
N ASP A 160 -7.38 -4.34 0.20
CA ASP A 160 -7.00 -4.55 -1.20
C ASP A 160 -8.04 -5.35 -2.01
N CYS A 161 -9.29 -5.35 -1.53
CA CYS A 161 -10.38 -6.00 -2.19
C CYS A 161 -11.72 -5.50 -1.63
N GLY A 162 -12.79 -5.80 -2.35
CA GLY A 162 -14.15 -5.65 -1.83
C GLY A 162 -14.94 -4.46 -2.38
N THR A 163 -14.32 -3.52 -3.10
CA THR A 163 -15.04 -2.36 -3.70
C THR A 163 -16.23 -2.80 -4.55
N ALA A 164 -16.09 -3.90 -5.30
CA ALA A 164 -17.14 -4.44 -6.16
C ALA A 164 -17.90 -5.64 -5.55
N ALA A 165 -17.62 -6.02 -4.30
CA ALA A 165 -18.09 -7.29 -3.72
C ALA A 165 -19.48 -7.19 -3.05
N HIS A 166 -20.43 -6.50 -3.70
CA HIS A 166 -21.76 -6.20 -3.15
C HIS A 166 -22.49 -7.44 -2.61
N GLU A 167 -22.64 -8.47 -3.44
CA GLU A 167 -23.39 -9.68 -3.09
C GLU A 167 -22.68 -10.48 -1.98
N ALA A 168 -21.35 -10.54 -2.03
CA ALA A 168 -20.57 -11.26 -1.03
C ALA A 168 -20.69 -10.58 0.34
N LEU A 169 -20.55 -9.24 0.40
CA LEU A 169 -20.64 -8.47 1.63
C LEU A 169 -22.05 -8.47 2.22
N ALA A 170 -23.08 -8.48 1.38
CA ALA A 170 -24.47 -8.65 1.83
C ALA A 170 -24.70 -9.97 2.58
N ALA A 171 -23.88 -11.00 2.33
CA ALA A 171 -24.00 -12.29 3.01
C ALA A 171 -23.61 -12.27 4.50
N LEU A 172 -23.02 -11.18 4.99
CA LEU A 172 -22.82 -10.97 6.44
C LEU A 172 -24.15 -10.83 7.17
N ASP A 173 -25.21 -10.35 6.49
CA ASP A 173 -26.61 -10.43 6.96
C ASP A 173 -26.78 -9.91 8.39
N GLY A 174 -26.13 -8.78 8.70
CA GLY A 174 -26.14 -8.13 10.02
C GLY A 174 -25.39 -8.85 11.14
N ARG A 175 -24.72 -9.97 10.87
CA ARG A 175 -23.95 -10.73 11.87
C ARG A 175 -22.61 -10.08 12.21
N ALA A 176 -22.07 -9.32 11.26
CA ALA A 176 -20.88 -8.51 11.43
C ALA A 176 -20.97 -7.30 10.51
N ASP A 177 -20.35 -6.21 10.93
CA ASP A 177 -20.17 -5.04 10.07
C ASP A 177 -19.05 -5.28 9.05
N ALA A 178 -19.05 -4.49 7.97
CA ALA A 178 -17.99 -4.52 6.98
C ALA A 178 -17.42 -3.13 6.70
N ILE A 179 -16.10 -3.09 6.49
CA ILE A 179 -15.35 -1.94 5.99
C ILE A 179 -14.50 -2.45 4.83
N VAL A 180 -14.44 -1.67 3.75
CA VAL A 180 -13.55 -1.91 2.60
C VAL A 180 -12.47 -0.83 2.58
N LEU A 181 -11.20 -1.24 2.50
CA LEU A 181 -10.02 -0.40 2.28
C LEU A 181 -9.37 -0.86 0.98
N ASP A 182 -9.61 -0.16 -0.12
CA ASP A 182 -9.31 -0.66 -1.46
C ASP A 182 -8.95 0.50 -2.39
N HIS A 183 -8.23 0.21 -3.45
CA HIS A 183 -7.76 1.19 -4.43
C HIS A 183 -8.10 0.79 -5.87
N HIS A 184 -8.73 -0.37 -6.09
CA HIS A 184 -9.19 -0.78 -7.41
C HIS A 184 -10.18 0.21 -8.01
N LYS A 185 -10.35 0.15 -9.34
CA LYS A 185 -11.36 0.95 -10.03
C LYS A 185 -12.73 0.71 -9.40
N SER A 186 -13.41 1.80 -9.06
CA SER A 186 -14.76 1.76 -8.52
C SER A 186 -15.75 2.14 -9.62
N GLU A 187 -16.63 1.21 -9.96
CA GLU A 187 -17.71 1.43 -10.92
C GLU A 187 -19.06 1.37 -10.18
N GLY A 188 -19.82 2.45 -10.22
CA GLY A 188 -21.13 2.53 -9.57
C GLY A 188 -21.06 2.97 -8.10
N ALA A 189 -22.15 2.70 -7.38
CA ALA A 189 -22.25 3.01 -5.94
C ALA A 189 -21.42 1.99 -5.13
N PRO A 190 -20.86 2.37 -3.96
CA PRO A 190 -20.19 1.41 -3.09
C PRO A 190 -21.18 0.40 -2.47
N PRO A 191 -20.68 -0.73 -1.93
CA PRO A 191 -21.50 -1.70 -1.18
C PRO A 191 -22.21 -1.04 0.00
N ALA A 192 -23.42 -1.52 0.31
CA ALA A 192 -24.22 -1.04 1.45
C ALA A 192 -23.67 -1.59 2.78
N ILE A 193 -22.52 -1.08 3.19
CA ILE A 193 -21.77 -1.45 4.40
C ILE A 193 -21.40 -0.18 5.20
N VAL A 194 -20.63 -0.32 6.28
CA VAL A 194 -20.31 0.83 7.16
C VAL A 194 -19.47 1.89 6.43
N ALA A 195 -18.46 1.45 5.67
CA ALA A 195 -17.56 2.36 4.97
C ALA A 195 -16.85 1.66 3.81
N THR A 196 -16.65 2.37 2.70
CA THR A 196 -15.79 1.94 1.59
C THR A 196 -14.76 3.02 1.29
N VAL A 197 -13.58 2.94 1.90
CA VAL A 197 -12.50 3.90 1.68
C VAL A 197 -11.76 3.53 0.41
N ASN A 198 -12.05 4.24 -0.68
CA ASN A 198 -11.39 4.03 -1.97
C ASN A 198 -11.28 5.36 -2.76
N PRO A 199 -10.05 5.85 -3.03
CA PRO A 199 -9.83 7.12 -3.70
C PRO A 199 -10.16 7.11 -5.21
N ASN A 200 -10.48 5.94 -5.77
CA ASN A 200 -10.95 5.79 -7.15
C ASN A 200 -12.48 5.76 -7.25
N ARG A 201 -13.21 6.02 -6.16
CA ARG A 201 -14.65 6.31 -6.18
C ARG A 201 -14.93 7.63 -6.91
N ALA A 202 -16.09 7.70 -7.56
CA ALA A 202 -16.51 8.89 -8.30
C ALA A 202 -16.77 10.12 -7.40
N ASP A 203 -17.09 9.91 -6.12
CA ASP A 203 -17.37 10.96 -5.13
C ASP A 203 -16.17 11.29 -4.23
N ASP A 204 -15.03 10.62 -4.40
CA ASP A 204 -13.81 10.94 -3.66
C ASP A 204 -13.00 12.04 -4.37
N ALA A 205 -12.76 13.13 -3.65
CA ALA A 205 -12.04 14.31 -4.14
C ALA A 205 -10.63 14.45 -3.55
N SER A 206 -10.11 13.41 -2.88
CA SER A 206 -8.82 13.45 -2.17
C SER A 206 -7.62 13.68 -3.09
N GLY A 207 -7.74 13.32 -4.37
CA GLY A 207 -6.63 13.30 -5.31
C GLY A 207 -5.63 12.17 -5.08
N LEU A 208 -5.99 11.15 -4.28
CA LEU A 208 -5.13 10.03 -3.90
C LEU A 208 -5.36 8.78 -4.76
N GLY A 209 -5.98 8.88 -5.95
CA GLY A 209 -6.33 7.72 -6.80
C GLY A 209 -5.13 6.89 -7.32
N ASN A 210 -3.90 7.30 -7.01
CA ASN A 210 -2.67 6.62 -7.38
C ASN A 210 -1.93 5.96 -6.20
N VAL A 211 -2.56 5.85 -5.03
CA VAL A 211 -2.00 5.12 -3.89
C VAL A 211 -2.48 3.67 -3.90
N CYS A 212 -1.68 2.76 -3.32
CA CYS A 212 -2.07 1.36 -3.14
C CYS A 212 -2.92 1.17 -1.87
N ALA A 213 -3.55 0.01 -1.70
CA ALA A 213 -4.37 -0.31 -0.54
C ALA A 213 -3.57 -0.32 0.77
N ALA A 214 -2.26 -0.64 0.75
CA ALA A 214 -1.43 -0.56 1.95
C ALA A 214 -1.25 0.89 2.44
N THR A 215 -1.22 1.86 1.52
CA THR A 215 -1.23 3.28 1.89
C THR A 215 -2.56 3.67 2.51
N ILE A 216 -3.68 3.20 1.97
CA ILE A 216 -5.02 3.44 2.53
C ILE A 216 -5.14 2.80 3.92
N SER A 217 -4.64 1.59 4.10
CA SER A 217 -4.59 0.88 5.39
C SER A 217 -3.74 1.63 6.41
N PHE A 218 -2.58 2.13 6.00
CA PHE A 218 -1.73 2.99 6.85
C PHE A 218 -2.45 4.28 7.26
N LEU A 219 -3.08 5.00 6.32
CA LEU A 219 -3.86 6.20 6.62
C LEU A 219 -5.07 5.90 7.50
N THR A 220 -5.67 4.72 7.36
CA THR A 220 -6.75 4.25 8.24
C THR A 220 -6.24 4.06 9.66
N LEU A 221 -5.07 3.47 9.88
CA LEU A 221 -4.47 3.36 11.22
C LEU A 221 -4.13 4.74 11.81
N VAL A 222 -3.67 5.70 10.99
CA VAL A 222 -3.49 7.10 11.41
C VAL A 222 -4.82 7.70 11.89
N ALA A 223 -5.90 7.50 11.13
CA ALA A 223 -7.24 8.00 11.47
C ALA A 223 -7.81 7.33 12.73
N VAL A 224 -7.65 6.02 12.87
CA VAL A 224 -8.06 5.24 14.06
C VAL A 224 -7.30 5.71 15.30
N GLN A 225 -5.98 5.90 15.20
CA GLN A 225 -5.18 6.43 16.31
C GLN A 225 -5.63 7.84 16.69
N ARG A 226 -5.88 8.72 15.71
CA ARG A 226 -6.43 10.06 15.96
C ARG A 226 -7.78 10.01 16.69
N GLU A 227 -8.67 9.12 16.26
CA GLU A 227 -9.99 8.96 16.86
C GLU A 227 -9.91 8.39 18.29
N LEU A 228 -9.10 7.37 18.51
CA LEU A 228 -8.85 6.82 19.85
C LEU A 228 -8.22 7.85 20.80
N ARG A 229 -7.34 8.72 20.28
CA ARG A 229 -6.78 9.85 21.04
C ARG A 229 -7.88 10.82 21.47
N ARG A 230 -8.79 11.18 20.56
CA ARG A 230 -9.96 12.02 20.86
C ARG A 230 -10.86 11.42 21.93
N ARG A 231 -10.96 10.09 21.97
CA ARG A 231 -11.73 9.32 22.97
C ARG A 231 -10.98 9.09 24.30
N GLY A 232 -9.76 9.59 24.45
CA GLY A 232 -8.96 9.43 25.66
C GLY A 232 -8.39 8.02 25.87
N PHE A 233 -8.40 7.15 24.85
CA PHE A 233 -7.93 5.76 24.94
C PHE A 233 -6.46 5.65 25.35
N PHE A 234 -5.63 6.61 24.93
CA PHE A 234 -4.20 6.66 25.23
C PHE A 234 -3.84 7.37 26.54
N ALA A 235 -4.84 7.69 27.39
CA ALA A 235 -4.54 8.24 28.72
C ALA A 235 -3.74 7.26 29.60
N THR A 236 -3.89 5.95 29.36
CA THR A 236 -3.21 4.87 30.11
C THR A 236 -2.45 3.89 29.21
N ARG A 237 -2.41 4.17 27.90
CA ARG A 237 -1.85 3.27 26.87
C ARG A 237 -0.94 4.06 25.94
N ARG A 238 0.07 3.40 25.39
CA ARG A 238 0.94 3.99 24.37
C ARG A 238 0.21 4.01 23.01
N GLU A 239 0.48 5.03 22.21
CA GLU A 239 0.12 5.06 20.79
C GLU A 239 0.98 4.05 19.98
N ILE A 240 0.39 3.49 18.92
CA ILE A 240 1.08 2.61 17.96
C ILE A 240 2.24 3.34 17.31
N ASP A 241 3.38 2.65 17.13
CA ASP A 241 4.49 3.17 16.34
C ASP A 241 4.24 3.00 14.83
N LEU A 242 3.42 3.89 14.27
CA LEU A 242 3.06 3.89 12.84
C LEU A 242 4.29 4.02 11.93
N LEU A 243 5.35 4.73 12.37
CA LEU A 243 6.53 4.94 11.54
C LEU A 243 7.31 3.64 11.32
N SER A 244 7.30 2.73 12.30
CA SER A 244 7.92 1.40 12.18
C SER A 244 7.26 0.51 11.12
N MET A 245 6.07 0.85 10.66
CA MET A 245 5.29 0.08 9.69
C MET A 245 5.46 0.56 8.24
N LEU A 246 6.24 1.61 8.01
CA LEU A 246 6.44 2.17 6.67
C LEU A 246 7.21 1.23 5.74
N ASP A 247 7.91 0.23 6.27
CA ASP A 247 8.54 -0.82 5.48
C ASP A 247 7.53 -1.63 4.67
N LEU A 248 6.37 -1.95 5.25
CA LEU A 248 5.24 -2.61 4.58
C LEU A 248 4.62 -1.70 3.52
N VAL A 249 4.38 -0.42 3.85
CA VAL A 249 3.81 0.56 2.89
C VAL A 249 4.73 0.73 1.69
N ALA A 250 6.03 0.84 1.91
CA ALA A 250 7.02 0.98 0.84
C ALA A 250 7.09 -0.27 -0.05
N LEU A 251 7.10 -1.46 0.56
CA LEU A 251 7.12 -2.73 -0.18
C LEU A 251 5.90 -2.84 -1.09
N ALA A 252 4.70 -2.63 -0.54
CA ALA A 252 3.45 -2.68 -1.29
C ALA A 252 3.41 -1.67 -2.42
N THR A 253 3.68 -0.40 -2.14
CA THR A 253 3.63 0.70 -3.13
C THR A 253 4.55 0.41 -4.32
N VAL A 254 5.73 -0.16 -4.08
CA VAL A 254 6.67 -0.52 -5.16
C VAL A 254 6.20 -1.76 -5.92
N CYS A 255 5.73 -2.79 -5.22
CA CYS A 255 5.30 -4.05 -5.83
C CYS A 255 4.00 -3.93 -6.63
N ASP A 256 3.15 -2.99 -6.26
CA ASP A 256 1.93 -2.63 -6.96
C ASP A 256 2.17 -1.58 -8.08
N VAL A 257 3.43 -1.24 -8.33
CA VAL A 257 3.86 -0.38 -9.46
C VAL A 257 3.21 1.01 -9.41
N MET A 258 2.97 1.53 -8.20
CA MET A 258 2.39 2.86 -8.02
C MET A 258 3.38 3.96 -8.46
N PRO A 259 2.90 5.07 -9.04
CA PRO A 259 3.75 6.19 -9.38
C PRO A 259 4.47 6.74 -8.15
N LEU A 260 5.81 6.73 -8.17
CA LEU A 260 6.65 7.22 -7.07
C LEU A 260 6.80 8.75 -7.09
N THR A 261 5.67 9.44 -6.94
CA THR A 261 5.54 10.89 -6.85
C THR A 261 4.75 11.27 -5.59
N GLY A 262 4.91 12.51 -5.10
CA GLY A 262 4.11 13.02 -3.97
C GLY A 262 4.16 12.10 -2.74
N LEU A 263 2.98 11.73 -2.22
CA LEU A 263 2.83 10.87 -1.05
C LEU A 263 3.54 9.52 -1.20
N ASN A 264 3.33 8.81 -2.32
CA ASN A 264 4.00 7.52 -2.57
C ASN A 264 5.53 7.65 -2.49
N ARG A 265 6.08 8.74 -3.05
CA ARG A 265 7.53 9.00 -3.01
C ARG A 265 8.02 9.19 -1.59
N ALA A 266 7.29 9.93 -0.76
CA ALA A 266 7.63 10.16 0.64
C ALA A 266 7.55 8.87 1.46
N LEU A 267 6.45 8.13 1.33
CA LEU A 267 6.25 6.85 2.03
C LEU A 267 7.33 5.83 1.65
N VAL A 268 7.59 5.66 0.36
CA VAL A 268 8.64 4.73 -0.12
C VAL A 268 10.02 5.17 0.36
N THR A 269 10.35 6.46 0.29
CA THR A 269 11.68 6.95 0.71
C THR A 269 11.92 6.70 2.20
N GLN A 270 10.94 6.98 3.06
CA GLN A 270 11.10 6.74 4.50
C GLN A 270 10.97 5.26 4.84
N GLY A 271 10.07 4.53 4.18
CA GLY A 271 9.88 3.10 4.40
C GLY A 271 11.07 2.24 4.01
N LEU A 272 11.81 2.60 2.95
CA LEU A 272 13.08 1.95 2.63
C LEU A 272 14.14 2.14 3.72
N LYS A 273 14.18 3.31 4.38
CA LYS A 273 15.07 3.54 5.54
C LYS A 273 14.67 2.68 6.74
N VAL A 274 13.37 2.48 6.96
CA VAL A 274 12.86 1.59 8.01
C VAL A 274 13.20 0.13 7.66
N MET A 275 12.94 -0.30 6.43
CA MET A 275 13.25 -1.62 5.91
C MET A 275 14.75 -1.97 6.07
N ALA A 276 15.64 -1.00 5.83
CA ALA A 276 17.08 -1.16 5.96
C ALA A 276 17.55 -1.48 7.40
N ARG A 277 16.73 -1.19 8.42
CA ARG A 277 17.02 -1.55 9.82
C ARG A 277 16.85 -3.03 10.10
N ARG A 278 16.08 -3.73 9.26
CA ARG A 278 15.81 -5.18 9.36
C ARG A 278 15.15 -5.58 10.69
N GLU A 279 14.35 -4.69 11.26
CA GLU A 279 13.65 -4.91 12.54
C GLU A 279 12.44 -5.83 12.38
N ARG A 280 11.83 -5.90 11.19
CA ARG A 280 10.74 -6.83 10.88
C ARG A 280 11.29 -8.20 10.47
N PRO A 281 11.10 -9.27 11.27
CA PRO A 281 11.73 -10.56 11.01
C PRO A 281 11.36 -11.17 9.66
N GLY A 282 10.10 -11.05 9.24
CA GLY A 282 9.62 -11.50 7.93
C GLY A 282 10.38 -10.88 6.76
N ILE A 283 10.49 -9.55 6.74
CA ILE A 283 11.23 -8.83 5.71
C ILE A 283 12.72 -9.12 5.79
N ALA A 284 13.29 -9.16 7.00
CA ALA A 284 14.70 -9.48 7.19
C ALA A 284 15.03 -10.87 6.62
N ALA A 285 14.18 -11.87 6.86
CA ALA A 285 14.35 -13.22 6.31
C ALA A 285 14.20 -13.24 4.78
N LEU A 286 13.24 -12.51 4.21
CA LEU A 286 13.07 -12.38 2.76
C LEU A 286 14.31 -11.75 2.09
N LEU A 287 14.91 -10.73 2.72
CA LEU A 287 16.17 -10.13 2.26
C LEU A 287 17.31 -11.16 2.27
N ASP A 288 17.41 -11.98 3.31
CA ASP A 288 18.46 -13.01 3.44
C ASP A 288 18.34 -14.11 2.38
N VAL A 289 17.15 -14.69 2.19
CA VAL A 289 16.94 -15.74 1.18
C VAL A 289 17.10 -15.19 -0.24
N ALA A 290 16.79 -13.90 -0.44
CA ALA A 290 17.05 -13.19 -1.69
C ALA A 290 18.52 -12.75 -1.86
N GLN A 291 19.39 -13.03 -0.90
CA GLN A 291 20.82 -12.70 -0.89
C GLN A 291 21.10 -11.19 -1.04
N VAL A 292 20.21 -10.35 -0.50
CA VAL A 292 20.37 -8.89 -0.53
C VAL A 292 21.32 -8.48 0.59
N ARG A 293 22.50 -7.99 0.21
CA ARG A 293 23.56 -7.58 1.15
C ARG A 293 23.64 -6.08 1.38
N GLU A 294 23.15 -5.29 0.44
CA GLU A 294 23.13 -3.83 0.51
C GLU A 294 21.82 -3.31 1.11
N ALA A 295 21.76 -2.02 1.41
CA ALA A 295 20.52 -1.38 1.84
C ALA A 295 19.43 -1.56 0.76
N PRO A 296 18.22 -2.01 1.14
CA PRO A 296 17.17 -2.29 0.18
C PRO A 296 16.71 -1.03 -0.57
N GLY A 297 16.51 -1.17 -1.88
CA GLY A 297 15.94 -0.14 -2.74
C GLY A 297 14.65 -0.59 -3.41
N THR A 298 14.13 0.21 -4.33
CA THR A 298 12.95 -0.13 -5.12
C THR A 298 13.16 -1.40 -5.95
N MET A 299 14.36 -1.61 -6.49
CA MET A 299 14.70 -2.84 -7.22
C MET A 299 14.65 -4.08 -6.31
N THR A 300 15.11 -3.94 -5.06
CA THR A 300 15.00 -5.00 -4.06
C THR A 300 13.54 -5.37 -3.81
N CYS A 301 12.68 -4.37 -3.62
CA CYS A 301 11.24 -4.60 -3.41
C CYS A 301 10.62 -5.29 -4.63
N GLY A 302 10.74 -4.68 -5.82
CA GLY A 302 10.03 -5.13 -7.03
C GLY A 302 10.55 -6.42 -7.65
N PHE A 303 11.85 -6.73 -7.52
CA PHE A 303 12.48 -7.86 -8.22
C PHE A 303 13.04 -8.94 -7.30
N ALA A 304 13.28 -8.64 -6.02
CA ALA A 304 13.78 -9.62 -5.07
C ALA A 304 12.68 -10.10 -4.11
N ILE A 305 12.04 -9.19 -3.39
CA ILE A 305 11.07 -9.56 -2.34
C ILE A 305 9.69 -9.85 -2.94
N GLY A 306 9.15 -8.92 -3.73
CA GLY A 306 7.78 -9.00 -4.26
C GLY A 306 7.47 -10.29 -5.02
N PRO A 307 8.33 -10.76 -5.94
CA PRO A 307 8.10 -12.02 -6.65
C PRO A 307 7.98 -13.24 -5.75
N ARG A 308 8.64 -13.24 -4.58
CA ARG A 308 8.57 -14.34 -3.59
C ARG A 308 7.23 -14.36 -2.89
N ILE A 309 6.76 -13.21 -2.42
CA ILE A 309 5.44 -13.08 -1.79
C ILE A 309 4.34 -13.47 -2.79
N ASN A 310 4.38 -12.92 -4.01
CA ASN A 310 3.39 -13.23 -5.06
C ASN A 310 3.41 -14.68 -5.55
N ALA A 311 4.46 -15.44 -5.24
CA ALA A 311 4.52 -16.85 -5.61
C ALA A 311 3.50 -17.69 -4.79
N ALA A 312 3.16 -17.27 -3.57
CA ALA A 312 2.23 -17.96 -2.68
C ALA A 312 0.82 -18.11 -3.28
N GLY A 313 0.27 -17.03 -3.87
CA GLY A 313 -1.08 -17.04 -4.43
C GLY A 313 -1.28 -17.90 -5.68
N ARG A 314 -0.22 -18.56 -6.17
CA ARG A 314 -0.28 -19.50 -7.30
C ARG A 314 -0.27 -20.96 -6.89
N ILE A 315 -0.12 -21.22 -5.59
CA ILE A 315 -0.20 -22.55 -4.99
C ILE A 315 -1.28 -22.54 -3.88
N ALA A 316 -1.59 -23.70 -3.30
CA ALA A 316 -2.60 -23.84 -2.25
C ALA A 316 -2.13 -23.36 -0.85
N GLU A 317 -1.38 -22.25 -0.79
CA GLU A 317 -0.87 -21.60 0.43
C GLU A 317 -0.97 -20.07 0.31
N ALA A 318 -2.16 -19.56 -0.05
CA ALA A 318 -2.37 -18.15 -0.39
C ALA A 318 -2.03 -17.16 0.75
N ASP A 319 -2.13 -17.59 2.01
CA ASP A 319 -1.85 -16.77 3.19
C ASP A 319 -0.36 -16.72 3.58
N LEU A 320 0.51 -17.45 2.89
CA LEU A 320 1.92 -17.60 3.25
C LEU A 320 2.69 -16.26 3.23
N GLY A 321 2.36 -15.37 2.29
CA GLY A 321 2.90 -14.01 2.22
C GLY A 321 2.60 -13.22 3.49
N LEU A 322 1.32 -13.15 3.85
CA LEU A 322 0.84 -12.48 5.06
C LEU A 322 1.47 -13.06 6.33
N ARG A 323 1.48 -14.39 6.47
CA ARG A 323 2.10 -15.08 7.62
C ARG A 323 3.58 -14.78 7.75
N THR A 324 4.30 -14.66 6.62
CA THR A 324 5.72 -14.29 6.63
C THR A 324 5.90 -12.87 7.19
N LEU A 325 5.10 -11.91 6.73
CA LEU A 325 5.18 -10.51 7.17
C LEU A 325 4.77 -10.33 8.64
N LEU A 326 3.89 -11.19 9.15
CA LEU A 326 3.43 -11.21 10.55
C LEU A 326 4.34 -11.99 11.51
N ALA A 327 5.32 -12.73 11.02
CA ALA A 327 6.16 -13.57 11.86
C ALA A 327 6.97 -12.72 12.85
N ALA A 328 6.74 -12.95 14.15
CA ALA A 328 7.43 -12.26 15.25
C ALA A 328 8.81 -12.87 15.56
N GLU A 329 8.97 -14.18 15.35
CA GLU A 329 10.22 -14.89 15.65
C GLU A 329 11.09 -15.06 14.41
N PRO A 330 12.38 -14.67 14.44
CA PRO A 330 13.29 -14.80 13.30
C PRO A 330 13.39 -16.22 12.74
N ALA A 331 13.35 -17.24 13.60
CA ALA A 331 13.41 -18.63 13.17
C ALA A 331 12.17 -19.02 12.33
N THR A 332 10.97 -18.65 12.81
CA THR A 332 9.71 -18.87 12.08
C THR A 332 9.70 -18.10 10.77
N ALA A 333 10.11 -16.83 10.80
CA ALA A 333 10.21 -15.99 9.61
C ALA A 333 11.12 -16.60 8.54
N MET A 334 12.28 -17.13 8.94
CA MET A 334 13.21 -17.80 8.03
C MET A 334 12.62 -19.07 7.38
N VAL A 335 11.86 -19.87 8.14
CA VAL A 335 11.17 -21.05 7.58
C VAL A 335 10.17 -20.63 6.51
N LEU A 336 9.31 -19.64 6.80
CA LEU A 336 8.31 -19.16 5.85
C LEU A 336 8.94 -18.49 4.62
N ALA A 337 9.99 -17.69 4.82
CA ALA A 337 10.72 -17.04 3.72
C ALA A 337 11.41 -18.05 2.79
N ARG A 338 11.98 -19.14 3.33
CA ARG A 338 12.54 -20.24 2.53
C ARG A 338 11.45 -20.94 1.70
N ARG A 339 10.28 -21.18 2.30
CA ARG A 339 9.14 -21.74 1.57
C ARG A 339 8.73 -20.84 0.40
N LEU A 340 8.61 -19.53 0.62
CA LEU A 340 8.34 -18.56 -0.46
C LEU A 340 9.44 -18.56 -1.54
N ASP A 341 10.71 -18.67 -1.14
CA ASP A 341 11.84 -18.74 -2.08
C ASP A 341 11.81 -20.02 -2.93
N GLU A 342 11.52 -21.17 -2.33
CA GLU A 342 11.34 -22.45 -3.03
C GLU A 342 10.24 -22.36 -4.09
N ILE A 343 9.06 -21.87 -3.71
CA ILE A 343 7.91 -21.72 -4.62
C ILE A 343 8.24 -20.73 -5.75
N ASN A 344 8.94 -19.64 -5.44
CA ASN A 344 9.35 -18.68 -6.46
C ASN A 344 10.38 -19.26 -7.44
N ARG A 345 11.27 -20.16 -7.01
CA ARG A 345 12.20 -20.86 -7.90
C ARG A 345 11.50 -21.86 -8.81
N GLU A 346 10.52 -22.60 -8.30
CA GLU A 346 9.69 -23.52 -9.11
C GLU A 346 8.88 -22.78 -10.19
N ARG A 347 8.57 -21.51 -9.95
CA ARG A 347 7.87 -20.63 -10.90
C ARG A 347 8.75 -20.11 -12.04
N GLN A 348 10.06 -19.96 -11.82
CA GLN A 348 11.01 -19.35 -12.77
C GLN A 348 11.46 -20.32 -13.86
#